data_AF-A0A084JDI4-F1
#
_entry.id   AF-A0A084JDI4-F1
#
_cell.length_a   1.000
_cell.length_b   1.000
_cell.length_c   1.000
_cell.angle_alpha   90.00
_cell.angle_beta   90.00
_cell.angle_gamma   90.00
#
_symmetry.space_group_name_H-M   'P 1'
#
loop_
_entity.id
_entity.type
_entity.pdbx_description
1 polymer ?
#
loop_
_entity_poly.entity_id
_entity_poly.type
_entity_poly.pdbx_seq_one_letter_code
_entity_poly.pdbx_strand_id
1 'polypeptide(L)'
;MLNDMDEKVNSNNIYPFEFNNGQNQKDVKYTVTNDGYIIMFLKNEIIMGLKETNSVTTLNYDEEQLKETKNTETINFFKILLKNSLPDVEIIGEGEGDEKKNYFDFDVPDEEVIDVPTYSQIRYKGIYHGIDLCFDFNNGELDYKFILQQGTNPEIINMTFEGIENIKLDRDKNAEVNIKECKLSVLKSSAYQSYSEINIEVASEFKIEGDSLYINVGHYDKTLPLVIKSALSYFTYMRGESDGMEYIIENDSIENIEVKDITNSSDIMTDSQGDLPVEEPKESNIKGESVDCEMNVLDRGHHKKPDIEDVYNIITNPHYGLAEIKREVRAIERNVKETICRLEARNREIQCKLDCIIACMNCKRKFALTTDRVRRECRIANLFINIRNNSRTPVELEIRRKNICNDRSRVCTICITVGPCSCKEVIFRNIPDTYEIEIRGVTEDVRIRVTEVCCGDNGSSRPIRLCRIPDPS
;
A
#
# COMPACT_ATOMS: atom_id res chain seq x y z
N MET A 1 21.39 -1.13 10.17
CA MET A 1 20.54 0.02 10.52
C MET A 1 20.14 0.64 9.20
N LEU A 2 18.89 0.39 8.80
CA LEU A 2 18.32 0.80 7.53
C LEU A 2 17.73 2.20 7.71
N ASN A 3 18.49 3.24 7.35
CA ASN A 3 17.97 4.60 7.19
C ASN A 3 18.58 5.15 5.92
N ASP A 4 17.84 5.04 4.81
CA ASP A 4 17.81 5.96 3.67
C ASP A 4 17.04 5.26 2.53
N MET A 5 15.72 5.19 2.68
CA MET A 5 14.79 4.83 1.60
C MET A 5 13.67 5.86 1.56
N ASP A 6 14.02 7.10 1.21
CA ASP A 6 13.03 8.10 0.80
C ASP A 6 12.63 7.83 -0.66
N GLU A 7 11.75 6.84 -0.87
CA GLU A 7 10.95 6.76 -2.09
C GLU A 7 9.48 6.95 -1.74
N LYS A 8 8.95 8.12 -2.13
CA LYS A 8 7.57 8.54 -1.97
C LYS A 8 6.58 7.40 -2.26
N VAL A 9 5.77 7.10 -1.26
CA VAL A 9 4.56 6.27 -1.26
C VAL A 9 3.76 6.47 -2.54
N ASN A 10 3.79 5.47 -3.41
CA ASN A 10 2.78 5.26 -4.43
C ASN A 10 1.89 4.14 -3.90
N SER A 11 0.69 4.49 -3.43
CA SER A 11 -0.28 3.58 -2.79
C SER A 11 -0.87 2.51 -3.71
N ASN A 12 -0.23 2.22 -4.85
CA ASN A 12 -0.56 1.17 -5.81
C ASN A 12 0.72 0.57 -6.40
N ASN A 13 1.62 0.01 -5.56
CA ASN A 13 2.72 -0.79 -6.10
C ASN A 13 2.16 -2.15 -6.58
N ILE A 14 1.97 -2.27 -7.90
CA ILE A 14 1.42 -3.47 -8.55
C ILE A 14 2.38 -4.68 -8.43
N TYR A 15 3.67 -4.43 -8.19
CA TYR A 15 4.72 -5.46 -8.10
C TYR A 15 5.55 -5.29 -6.81
N PRO A 16 4.97 -5.60 -5.63
CA PRO A 16 5.62 -5.30 -4.35
C PRO A 16 6.66 -6.33 -3.91
N PHE A 17 6.68 -7.52 -4.51
CA PHE A 17 7.60 -8.60 -4.12
C PHE A 17 8.93 -8.48 -4.87
N GLU A 18 10.00 -8.18 -4.16
CA GLU A 18 11.34 -8.02 -4.71
C GLU A 18 12.12 -9.32 -4.53
N PHE A 19 12.65 -9.88 -5.62
CA PHE A 19 13.51 -11.07 -5.51
C PHE A 19 14.83 -10.75 -4.82
N ASN A 20 15.32 -11.64 -3.96
CA ASN A 20 16.65 -11.45 -3.38
C ASN A 20 17.77 -11.77 -4.39
N ASN A 21 18.37 -10.72 -4.93
CA ASN A 21 19.52 -10.74 -5.83
C ASN A 21 20.82 -10.27 -5.13
N GLY A 22 20.88 -10.35 -3.79
CA GLY A 22 22.04 -9.95 -3.00
C GLY A 22 21.79 -8.72 -2.11
N GLN A 23 20.64 -8.07 -2.22
CA GLN A 23 20.28 -6.93 -1.38
C GLN A 23 19.86 -7.33 0.05
N ASN A 24 19.61 -8.61 0.31
CA ASN A 24 19.25 -9.15 1.62
C ASN A 24 20.10 -10.38 1.99
N GLN A 25 20.02 -10.84 3.25
CA GLN A 25 20.68 -12.08 3.69
C GLN A 25 20.29 -13.28 2.80
N LYS A 26 21.23 -14.21 2.58
CA LYS A 26 21.12 -15.30 1.60
C LYS A 26 19.86 -16.17 1.72
N ASP A 27 19.33 -16.31 2.94
CA ASP A 27 18.18 -17.16 3.21
C ASP A 27 16.84 -16.48 2.87
N VAL A 28 16.82 -15.15 2.76
CA VAL A 28 15.66 -14.37 2.30
C VAL A 28 15.48 -14.60 0.81
N LYS A 29 14.26 -14.88 0.37
CA LYS A 29 13.97 -15.15 -1.04
C LYS A 29 13.21 -14.05 -1.75
N TYR A 30 12.24 -13.48 -1.06
CA TYR A 30 11.57 -12.26 -1.49
C TYR A 30 11.45 -11.30 -0.32
N THR A 31 11.42 -10.00 -0.63
CA THR A 31 11.19 -8.95 0.35
C THR A 31 10.09 -8.02 -0.15
N VAL A 32 9.28 -7.53 0.77
CA VAL A 32 8.38 -6.40 0.53
C VAL A 32 8.73 -5.33 1.55
N THR A 33 8.89 -4.10 1.09
CA THR A 33 9.23 -2.97 1.95
C THR A 33 8.29 -1.80 1.65
N ASN A 34 7.84 -1.14 2.71
CA ASN A 34 7.10 0.12 2.66
C ASN A 34 7.50 0.96 3.89
N ASP A 35 7.08 2.23 3.95
CA ASP A 35 7.45 3.17 5.01
C ASP A 35 7.05 2.70 6.42
N GLY A 36 6.04 1.82 6.53
CA GLY A 36 5.54 1.30 7.80
C GLY A 36 6.03 -0.11 8.18
N TYR A 37 6.54 -0.90 7.22
CA TYR A 37 6.92 -2.29 7.49
C TYR A 37 7.89 -2.87 6.46
N ILE A 38 8.59 -3.93 6.88
CA ILE A 38 9.37 -4.82 6.02
C ILE A 38 8.90 -6.27 6.25
N ILE A 39 8.71 -7.01 5.16
CA ILE A 39 8.33 -8.43 5.17
C ILE A 39 9.36 -9.20 4.39
N MET A 40 9.93 -10.25 4.98
CA MET A 40 10.94 -11.11 4.37
C MET A 40 10.41 -12.54 4.31
N PHE A 41 10.39 -13.12 3.12
CA PHE A 41 9.86 -14.44 2.83
C PHE A 41 11.01 -15.45 2.71
N LEU A 42 11.09 -16.37 3.66
CA LEU A 42 12.05 -17.48 3.70
C LEU A 42 11.29 -18.80 3.49
N LYS A 43 12.01 -19.93 3.35
CA LYS A 43 11.43 -21.24 3.00
C LYS A 43 10.31 -21.73 3.94
N ASN A 44 10.49 -21.55 5.24
CA ASN A 44 9.61 -22.08 6.29
C ASN A 44 9.18 -21.03 7.33
N GLU A 45 9.64 -19.79 7.16
CA GLU A 45 9.30 -18.68 8.03
C GLU A 45 9.13 -17.38 7.23
N ILE A 46 8.31 -16.50 7.76
CA ILE A 46 8.13 -15.14 7.29
C ILE A 46 8.55 -14.23 8.42
N ILE A 47 9.47 -13.31 8.17
CA ILE A 47 9.92 -12.34 9.16
C ILE A 47 9.27 -11.01 8.83
N MET A 48 8.63 -10.40 9.82
CA MET A 48 8.04 -9.06 9.68
C MET A 48 8.67 -8.10 10.66
N GLY A 49 9.05 -6.91 10.17
CA GLY A 49 9.46 -5.77 10.95
C GLY A 49 8.44 -4.65 10.83
N LEU A 50 7.83 -4.25 11.94
CA LEU A 50 6.83 -3.17 11.97
C LEU A 50 7.45 -1.91 12.57
N LYS A 51 7.27 -0.77 11.90
CA LYS A 51 7.82 0.51 12.32
C LYS A 51 6.94 1.16 13.38
N GLU A 52 7.48 1.32 14.57
CA GLU A 52 6.88 2.08 15.66
C GLU A 52 7.41 3.52 15.62
N THR A 53 6.51 4.51 15.65
CA THR A 53 6.87 5.93 15.68
C THR A 53 6.49 6.52 17.03
N ASN A 54 7.49 6.81 17.85
CA ASN A 54 7.29 7.44 19.16
C ASN A 54 7.64 8.92 19.08
N SER A 55 6.65 9.78 19.30
CA SER A 55 6.82 11.24 19.33
C SER A 55 6.82 11.71 20.79
N VAL A 56 7.99 11.94 21.37
CA VAL A 56 8.08 12.56 22.71
C VAL A 56 8.10 14.07 22.55
N THR A 57 7.08 14.75 23.08
CA THR A 57 7.01 16.21 23.12
C THR A 57 7.34 16.67 24.53
N THR A 58 8.58 17.12 24.76
CA THR A 58 8.98 17.74 26.02
C THR A 58 8.53 19.20 26.04
N LEU A 59 7.67 19.56 26.99
CA LEU A 59 7.31 20.95 27.30
C LEU A 59 8.34 21.53 28.27
N ASN A 60 9.29 22.33 27.77
CA ASN A 60 10.13 23.16 28.63
C ASN A 60 9.34 24.42 29.02
N TYR A 61 9.07 24.58 30.32
CA TYR A 61 8.32 25.72 30.87
C TYR A 61 9.17 26.98 31.09
N ASP A 62 10.48 26.88 30.90
CA ASP A 62 11.41 27.99 31.05
C ASP A 62 12.09 28.29 29.71
N GLU A 63 11.89 29.53 29.26
CA GLU A 63 12.40 30.19 28.05
C GLU A 63 11.65 29.92 26.72
N GLU A 64 11.54 31.00 25.94
CA GLU A 64 10.65 31.18 24.80
C GLU A 64 10.70 30.06 23.74
N GLN A 65 9.60 29.33 23.63
CA GLN A 65 9.11 28.56 22.48
C GLN A 65 10.15 27.95 21.51
N LEU A 66 10.66 26.77 21.89
CA LEU A 66 11.06 25.71 20.94
C LEU A 66 10.43 24.39 21.41
N LYS A 67 9.40 23.92 20.70
CA LYS A 67 8.92 22.53 20.84
C LYS A 67 9.97 21.62 20.20
N GLU A 68 10.79 20.94 21.01
CA GLU A 68 11.57 19.82 20.52
C GLU A 68 10.70 18.56 20.55
N THR A 69 10.22 18.14 19.38
CA THR A 69 9.66 16.80 19.20
C THR A 69 10.80 15.88 18.80
N LYS A 70 11.21 14.98 19.69
CA LYS A 70 12.12 13.88 19.33
C LYS A 70 11.28 12.71 18.86
N ASN A 71 11.31 12.46 17.56
CA ASN A 71 10.76 11.24 16.98
C ASN A 71 11.83 10.16 17.06
N THR A 72 11.57 9.11 17.83
CA THR A 72 12.37 7.89 17.79
C THR A 72 11.61 6.85 17.00
N GLU A 73 12.23 6.36 15.94
CA GLU A 73 11.69 5.28 15.11
C GLU A 73 12.35 3.96 15.54
N THR A 74 11.53 2.98 15.89
CA THR A 74 12.00 1.64 16.26
C THR A 74 11.29 0.59 15.42
N ILE A 75 12.04 -0.38 14.88
CA ILE A 75 11.45 -1.49 14.13
C ILE A 75 11.34 -2.71 15.05
N ASN A 76 10.11 -3.20 15.22
CA ASN A 76 9.82 -4.39 16.00
C ASN A 76 9.72 -5.61 15.09
N PHE A 77 10.67 -6.53 15.21
CA PHE A 77 10.69 -7.76 14.43
C PHE A 77 10.02 -8.92 15.16
N PHE A 78 9.20 -9.67 14.43
CA PHE A 78 8.63 -10.94 14.86
C PHE A 78 8.62 -11.92 13.67
N LYS A 79 8.34 -13.19 13.95
CA LYS A 79 8.32 -14.26 12.95
C LYS A 79 6.97 -14.93 12.88
N ILE A 80 6.58 -15.36 11.69
CA ILE A 80 5.53 -16.34 11.44
C ILE A 80 6.21 -17.61 10.94
N LEU A 81 6.17 -18.65 11.74
CA LEU A 81 6.66 -19.98 11.40
C LEU A 81 5.53 -20.81 10.78
N LEU A 82 5.77 -21.35 9.60
CA LEU A 82 4.87 -22.29 8.92
C LEU A 82 5.18 -23.71 9.46
N LYS A 83 4.66 -24.06 10.64
CA LYS A 83 4.94 -25.36 11.27
C LYS A 83 4.39 -26.49 10.41
N ASN A 84 5.12 -27.61 10.36
CA ASN A 84 4.86 -28.77 9.50
C ASN A 84 5.14 -28.54 8.00
N SER A 85 5.73 -27.40 7.63
CA SER A 85 6.13 -27.16 6.24
C SER A 85 7.22 -28.13 5.78
N LEU A 86 7.22 -28.42 4.48
CA LEU A 86 8.26 -29.24 3.87
C LEU A 86 9.61 -28.46 3.84
N PRO A 87 10.77 -29.14 4.00
CA PRO A 87 12.07 -28.46 4.09
C PRO A 87 12.57 -27.92 2.73
N ASP A 88 12.16 -28.55 1.63
CA ASP A 88 12.61 -28.23 0.27
C ASP A 88 11.54 -27.50 -0.55
N VAL A 89 10.82 -26.57 0.10
CA VAL A 89 9.77 -25.78 -0.55
C VAL A 89 10.39 -24.78 -1.52
N GLU A 90 9.81 -24.73 -2.72
CA GLU A 90 10.17 -23.79 -3.76
C GLU A 90 9.27 -22.55 -3.66
N ILE A 91 9.88 -21.35 -3.62
CA ILE A 91 9.17 -20.07 -3.64
C ILE A 91 9.40 -19.41 -4.98
N ILE A 92 8.32 -19.15 -5.73
CA ILE A 92 8.37 -18.62 -7.09
C ILE A 92 7.61 -17.31 -7.15
N GLY A 93 8.20 -16.30 -7.79
CA GLY A 93 7.52 -15.07 -8.15
C GLY A 93 6.66 -15.27 -9.40
N GLU A 94 5.43 -14.78 -9.36
CA GLU A 94 4.46 -14.83 -10.47
C GLU A 94 4.09 -13.41 -10.88
N GLY A 95 3.88 -13.20 -12.18
CA GLY A 95 3.59 -11.88 -12.73
C GLY A 95 4.75 -10.90 -12.54
N GLU A 96 5.91 -11.22 -13.14
CA GLU A 96 7.07 -10.32 -13.14
C GLU A 96 6.69 -8.98 -13.79
N GLY A 97 7.04 -7.89 -13.12
CA GLY A 97 6.86 -6.54 -13.63
C GLY A 97 7.90 -6.18 -14.70
N ASP A 98 7.52 -5.28 -15.61
CA ASP A 98 8.45 -4.78 -16.63
C ASP A 98 9.55 -3.89 -16.02
N GLU A 99 9.29 -3.32 -14.84
CA GLU A 99 10.21 -2.45 -14.10
C GLU A 99 11.03 -3.23 -13.09
N LYS A 100 12.33 -2.93 -13.03
CA LYS A 100 13.29 -3.54 -12.11
C LYS A 100 13.82 -2.54 -11.11
N LYS A 101 14.10 -2.99 -9.90
CA LYS A 101 14.69 -2.17 -8.83
C LYS A 101 16.21 -2.27 -8.83
N ASN A 102 16.86 -1.17 -8.47
CA ASN A 102 18.31 -1.08 -8.37
C ASN A 102 18.67 -0.53 -6.99
N TYR A 103 19.47 -1.28 -6.23
CA TYR A 103 19.94 -0.91 -4.91
C TYR A 103 21.38 -0.45 -5.03
N PHE A 104 21.59 0.83 -4.75
CA PHE A 104 22.90 1.45 -4.74
C PHE A 104 23.26 1.83 -3.30
N ASP A 105 23.30 0.81 -2.43
CA ASP A 105 23.62 1.01 -1.02
C ASP A 105 25.15 1.00 -0.83
N PHE A 106 25.65 1.92 0.01
CA PHE A 106 27.07 2.18 0.21
C PHE A 106 27.70 1.30 1.30
N ASP A 107 26.89 0.57 2.07
CA ASP A 107 27.32 -0.20 3.24
C ASP A 107 27.45 -1.73 2.99
N VAL A 108 27.21 -2.22 1.76
CA VAL A 108 27.47 -3.62 1.39
C VAL A 108 28.84 -3.72 0.72
N PRO A 109 29.82 -4.48 1.27
CA PRO A 109 31.21 -4.43 0.82
C PRO A 109 31.50 -5.02 -0.56
N ASP A 110 30.57 -5.66 -1.24
CA ASP A 110 30.77 -6.22 -2.57
C ASP A 110 29.45 -6.25 -3.36
N GLU A 111 29.50 -5.69 -4.57
CA GLU A 111 28.51 -5.73 -5.67
C GLU A 111 27.31 -4.74 -5.62
N GLU A 112 27.22 -3.89 -6.66
CA GLU A 112 26.01 -3.13 -6.99
C GLU A 112 24.87 -4.13 -7.29
N VAL A 113 23.76 -4.07 -6.56
CA VAL A 113 22.60 -4.96 -6.81
C VAL A 113 21.66 -4.26 -7.79
N ILE A 114 21.86 -4.53 -9.07
CA ILE A 114 21.04 -3.99 -10.17
C ILE A 114 20.07 -5.04 -10.74
N ASP A 115 19.08 -4.57 -11.49
CA ASP A 115 18.10 -5.38 -12.21
C ASP A 115 17.34 -6.38 -11.32
N VAL A 116 16.99 -5.98 -10.10
CA VAL A 116 16.17 -6.80 -9.19
C VAL A 116 14.76 -6.93 -9.76
N PRO A 117 14.32 -8.15 -10.14
CA PRO A 117 12.98 -8.34 -10.65
C PRO A 117 11.95 -8.21 -9.53
N THR A 118 10.80 -7.66 -9.89
CA THR A 118 9.66 -7.48 -8.99
C THR A 118 8.47 -8.30 -9.48
N TYR A 119 7.62 -8.76 -8.57
CA TYR A 119 6.51 -9.67 -8.87
C TYR A 119 5.23 -9.18 -8.22
N SER A 120 4.08 -9.48 -8.84
CA SER A 120 2.76 -9.16 -8.28
C SER A 120 2.29 -10.20 -7.26
N GLN A 121 2.84 -11.42 -7.32
CA GLN A 121 2.53 -12.53 -6.42
C GLN A 121 3.77 -13.37 -6.15
N ILE A 122 3.82 -14.03 -4.99
CA ILE A 122 4.73 -15.15 -4.74
C ILE A 122 3.94 -16.40 -4.37
N ARG A 123 4.46 -17.57 -4.76
CA ARG A 123 3.88 -18.88 -4.49
C ARG A 123 4.91 -19.80 -3.85
N TYR A 124 4.59 -20.30 -2.66
CA TYR A 124 5.21 -21.47 -2.07
C TYR A 124 4.55 -22.72 -2.66
N LYS A 125 5.25 -23.42 -3.53
CA LYS A 125 4.76 -24.66 -4.15
C LYS A 125 4.93 -25.83 -3.20
N GLY A 126 3.82 -26.47 -2.85
CA GLY A 126 3.81 -27.60 -1.93
C GLY A 126 4.36 -27.25 -0.56
N ILE A 127 3.97 -26.10 0.02
CA ILE A 127 4.38 -25.72 1.39
C ILE A 127 4.06 -26.84 2.39
N TYR A 128 2.92 -27.51 2.19
CA TYR A 128 2.56 -28.78 2.81
C TYR A 128 2.25 -29.78 1.70
N HIS A 129 2.22 -31.08 2.03
CA HIS A 129 1.78 -32.08 1.06
C HIS A 129 0.38 -31.77 0.53
N GLY A 130 0.28 -31.47 -0.77
CA GLY A 130 -0.98 -31.14 -1.44
C GLY A 130 -1.49 -29.70 -1.22
N ILE A 131 -0.69 -28.81 -0.61
CA ILE A 131 -1.09 -27.42 -0.34
C ILE A 131 -0.04 -26.44 -0.90
N ASP A 132 -0.49 -25.53 -1.75
CA ASP A 132 0.28 -24.33 -2.12
C ASP A 132 -0.12 -23.15 -1.23
N LEU A 133 0.82 -22.24 -0.96
CA LEU A 133 0.54 -20.97 -0.29
C LEU A 133 0.93 -19.82 -1.22
N CYS A 134 -0.02 -18.95 -1.54
CA CYS A 134 0.23 -17.78 -2.37
C CYS A 134 0.07 -16.51 -1.54
N PHE A 135 0.88 -15.50 -1.84
CA PHE A 135 0.76 -14.16 -1.31
C PHE A 135 0.55 -13.17 -2.45
N ASP A 136 -0.31 -12.19 -2.22
CA ASP A 136 -0.57 -11.04 -3.07
C ASP A 136 -0.74 -9.80 -2.20
N PHE A 137 -0.64 -8.62 -2.81
CA PHE A 137 -0.91 -7.36 -2.11
C PHE A 137 -2.13 -6.69 -2.71
N ASN A 138 -3.02 -6.26 -1.83
CA ASN A 138 -4.23 -5.59 -2.23
C ASN A 138 -4.56 -4.49 -1.22
N ASN A 139 -4.73 -3.25 -1.69
CA ASN A 139 -5.07 -2.10 -0.86
C ASN A 139 -4.18 -1.91 0.39
N GLY A 140 -2.88 -2.25 0.29
CA GLY A 140 -1.92 -2.13 1.40
C GLY A 140 -1.90 -3.30 2.38
N GLU A 141 -2.78 -4.29 2.21
CA GLU A 141 -2.82 -5.54 2.97
C GLU A 141 -2.07 -6.66 2.25
N LEU A 142 -1.43 -7.54 3.03
CA LEU A 142 -0.82 -8.76 2.50
C LEU A 142 -1.89 -9.86 2.50
N ASP A 143 -2.53 -10.04 1.36
CA ASP A 143 -3.45 -11.14 1.11
C ASP A 143 -2.67 -12.46 1.02
N TYR A 144 -3.24 -13.54 1.53
CA TYR A 144 -2.71 -14.88 1.35
C TYR A 144 -3.80 -15.91 1.17
N LYS A 145 -3.47 -16.98 0.45
CA LYS A 145 -4.37 -18.11 0.23
C LYS A 145 -3.65 -19.44 0.28
N PHE A 146 -4.21 -20.38 1.02
CA PHE A 146 -3.87 -21.80 0.94
C PHE A 146 -4.74 -22.45 -0.13
N ILE A 147 -4.10 -23.10 -1.11
CA ILE A 147 -4.77 -23.83 -2.19
C ILE A 147 -4.53 -25.31 -1.95
N LEU A 148 -5.56 -26.00 -1.48
CA LEU A 148 -5.52 -27.41 -1.13
C LEU A 148 -6.02 -28.25 -2.32
N GLN A 149 -5.21 -29.23 -2.72
CA GLN A 149 -5.62 -30.27 -3.66
C GLN A 149 -6.70 -31.17 -3.04
N GLN A 150 -7.46 -31.86 -3.89
CA GLN A 150 -8.48 -32.82 -3.47
C GLN A 150 -7.94 -33.82 -2.43
N GLY A 151 -8.73 -34.09 -1.38
CA GLY A 151 -8.39 -35.02 -0.31
C GLY A 151 -7.34 -34.55 0.69
N THR A 152 -6.80 -33.35 0.55
CA THR A 152 -5.76 -32.82 1.47
C THR A 152 -6.37 -32.41 2.81
N ASN A 153 -5.68 -32.70 3.92
CA ASN A 153 -6.15 -32.32 5.26
C ASN A 153 -5.77 -30.86 5.60
N PRO A 154 -6.72 -29.94 5.81
CA PRO A 154 -6.43 -28.55 6.20
C PRO A 154 -5.86 -28.41 7.62
N GLU A 155 -6.06 -29.39 8.51
CA GLU A 155 -5.60 -29.30 9.91
C GLU A 155 -4.07 -29.24 10.07
N ILE A 156 -3.32 -29.55 9.01
CA ILE A 156 -1.85 -29.44 9.01
C ILE A 156 -1.37 -27.98 9.01
N ILE A 157 -2.22 -27.05 8.58
CA ILE A 157 -1.90 -25.62 8.49
C ILE A 157 -1.78 -25.04 9.89
N ASN A 158 -0.56 -24.67 10.27
CA ASN A 158 -0.25 -24.02 11.53
C ASN A 158 0.69 -22.84 11.29
N MET A 159 0.23 -21.63 11.62
CA MET A 159 1.05 -20.43 11.66
C MET A 159 1.38 -20.11 13.12
N THR A 160 2.62 -20.37 13.54
CA THR A 160 3.10 -20.04 14.89
C THR A 160 3.82 -18.71 14.89
N PHE A 161 3.48 -17.82 15.81
CA PHE A 161 4.09 -16.51 15.92
C PHE A 161 5.19 -16.53 16.99
N GLU A 162 6.39 -16.02 16.67
CA GLU A 162 7.49 -15.87 17.62
C GLU A 162 7.93 -14.40 17.72
N GLY A 163 8.30 -13.96 18.92
CA GLY A 163 8.66 -12.54 19.17
C GLY A 163 7.45 -11.62 19.38
N ILE A 164 6.29 -12.20 19.69
CA ILE A 164 5.05 -11.49 20.00
C ILE A 164 4.82 -11.44 21.52
N GLU A 165 3.93 -10.55 21.97
CA GLU A 165 3.51 -10.52 23.38
C GLU A 165 2.35 -11.47 23.65
N ASN A 166 1.36 -11.49 22.74
CA ASN A 166 0.26 -12.45 22.75
C ASN A 166 -0.50 -12.41 21.41
N ILE A 167 -1.33 -13.44 21.21
CA ILE A 167 -2.31 -13.52 20.13
C ILE A 167 -3.68 -13.89 20.70
N LYS A 168 -4.75 -13.26 20.20
CA LYS A 168 -6.13 -13.53 20.63
C LYS A 168 -7.12 -13.28 19.50
N LEU A 169 -8.33 -13.84 19.60
CA LEU A 169 -9.42 -13.49 18.69
C LEU A 169 -10.15 -12.23 19.16
N ASP A 170 -10.45 -11.34 18.22
CA ASP A 170 -11.31 -10.17 18.46
C ASP A 170 -12.81 -10.54 18.36
N ARG A 171 -13.67 -9.51 18.39
CA ARG A 171 -15.13 -9.67 18.27
C ARG A 171 -15.56 -10.11 16.87
N ASP A 172 -14.80 -9.74 15.85
CA ASP A 172 -15.07 -10.00 14.43
C ASP A 172 -14.43 -11.31 13.93
N LYS A 173 -13.80 -12.07 14.85
CA LYS A 173 -13.10 -13.34 14.61
C LYS A 173 -11.80 -13.18 13.81
N ASN A 174 -11.21 -12.00 13.81
CA ASN A 174 -9.82 -11.80 13.38
C ASN A 174 -8.88 -12.22 14.50
N ALA A 175 -7.65 -12.62 14.16
CA ALA A 175 -6.61 -12.86 15.15
C ALA A 175 -5.76 -11.60 15.33
N GLU A 176 -5.86 -10.97 16.49
CA GLU A 176 -5.02 -9.85 16.90
C GLU A 176 -3.71 -10.38 17.48
N VAL A 177 -2.60 -10.01 16.84
CA VAL A 177 -1.24 -10.28 17.29
C VAL A 177 -0.66 -8.99 17.85
N ASN A 178 -0.34 -8.96 19.14
CA ASN A 178 0.25 -7.80 19.80
C ASN A 178 1.78 -7.93 19.82
N ILE A 179 2.48 -6.91 19.32
CA ILE A 179 3.94 -6.84 19.24
C ILE A 179 4.40 -5.52 19.83
N LYS A 180 4.68 -5.49 21.14
CA LYS A 180 4.89 -4.24 21.89
C LYS A 180 3.71 -3.28 21.64
N GLU A 181 4.00 -2.04 21.22
CA GLU A 181 3.01 -1.01 20.90
C GLU A 181 2.42 -1.15 19.48
N CYS A 182 2.82 -2.17 18.71
CA CYS A 182 2.29 -2.46 17.37
C CYS A 182 1.22 -3.55 17.44
N LYS A 183 0.24 -3.48 16.53
CA LYS A 183 -0.76 -4.54 16.34
C LYS A 183 -0.81 -4.99 14.88
N LEU A 184 -0.86 -6.30 14.71
CA LEU A 184 -1.17 -6.96 13.44
C LEU A 184 -2.51 -7.68 13.58
N SER A 185 -3.41 -7.46 12.63
CA SER A 185 -4.67 -8.18 12.53
C SER A 185 -4.60 -9.20 11.40
N VAL A 186 -4.78 -10.48 11.72
CA VAL A 186 -5.02 -11.53 10.72
C VAL A 186 -6.53 -11.59 10.51
N LEU A 187 -6.99 -11.08 9.37
CA LEU A 187 -8.42 -11.01 9.06
C LEU A 187 -9.03 -12.41 9.01
N LYS A 188 -10.26 -12.56 9.50
CA LYS A 188 -10.98 -13.85 9.54
C LYS A 188 -10.85 -14.60 8.21
N SER A 189 -10.61 -15.91 8.29
CA SER A 189 -10.48 -16.74 7.09
C SER A 189 -11.82 -16.89 6.36
N SER A 190 -11.74 -16.92 5.03
CA SER A 190 -12.85 -17.28 4.13
C SER A 190 -12.42 -18.47 3.29
N ALA A 191 -13.19 -19.57 3.32
CA ALA A 191 -12.92 -20.76 2.55
C ALA A 191 -14.01 -21.01 1.50
N TYR A 192 -13.62 -21.57 0.34
CA TYR A 192 -14.57 -21.92 -0.71
C TYR A 192 -14.05 -23.06 -1.59
N GLN A 193 -14.99 -23.75 -2.25
CA GLN A 193 -14.73 -24.71 -3.32
C GLN A 193 -15.29 -24.18 -4.63
N SER A 194 -14.50 -24.25 -5.69
CA SER A 194 -14.97 -23.90 -7.02
C SER A 194 -15.57 -25.12 -7.71
N TYR A 195 -16.86 -25.06 -8.02
CA TYR A 195 -17.58 -26.07 -8.79
C TYR A 195 -18.26 -25.41 -9.99
N SER A 196 -17.85 -25.79 -11.21
CA SER A 196 -18.45 -25.30 -12.46
C SER A 196 -18.61 -23.76 -12.51
N GLU A 197 -17.51 -23.04 -12.21
CA GLU A 197 -17.41 -21.56 -12.16
C GLU A 197 -18.15 -20.86 -11.00
N ILE A 198 -18.80 -21.61 -10.11
CA ILE A 198 -19.44 -21.08 -8.91
C ILE A 198 -18.55 -21.38 -7.69
N ASN A 199 -18.34 -20.39 -6.83
CA ASN A 199 -17.70 -20.59 -5.53
C ASN A 199 -18.76 -20.96 -4.48
N ILE A 200 -18.62 -22.15 -3.91
CA ILE A 200 -19.42 -22.64 -2.79
C ILE A 200 -18.66 -22.33 -1.52
N GLU A 201 -19.21 -21.46 -0.68
CA GLU A 201 -18.61 -21.09 0.60
C GLU A 201 -18.52 -22.30 1.53
N VAL A 202 -17.37 -22.43 2.19
CA VAL A 202 -17.13 -23.42 3.23
C VAL A 202 -16.85 -22.66 4.52
N ALA A 203 -17.53 -23.03 5.60
CA ALA A 203 -17.29 -22.41 6.90
C ALA A 203 -15.81 -22.57 7.29
N SER A 204 -15.18 -21.48 7.73
CA SER A 204 -13.83 -21.49 8.27
C SER A 204 -13.75 -20.59 9.49
N GLU A 205 -13.00 -21.04 10.50
CA GLU A 205 -12.77 -20.27 11.71
C GLU A 205 -11.33 -20.45 12.19
N PHE A 206 -10.81 -19.41 12.83
CA PHE A 206 -9.52 -19.50 13.49
C PHE A 206 -9.64 -20.15 14.86
N LYS A 207 -8.62 -20.93 15.20
CA LYS A 207 -8.41 -21.50 16.53
C LYS A 207 -7.00 -21.14 16.99
N ILE A 208 -6.89 -20.59 18.20
CA ILE A 208 -5.59 -20.22 18.79
C ILE A 208 -5.25 -21.24 19.89
N GLU A 209 -4.03 -21.76 19.87
CA GLU A 209 -3.45 -22.54 20.96
C GLU A 209 -2.04 -22.05 21.26
N GLY A 210 -1.84 -21.40 22.43
CA GLY A 210 -0.61 -20.68 22.71
C GLY A 210 -0.39 -19.57 21.68
N ASP A 211 0.80 -19.54 21.07
CA ASP A 211 1.15 -18.59 20.01
C ASP A 211 0.89 -19.16 18.59
N SER A 212 0.18 -20.28 18.49
CA SER A 212 -0.16 -20.93 17.22
C SER A 212 -1.58 -20.61 16.77
N LEU A 213 -1.70 -20.20 15.51
CA LEU A 213 -2.96 -19.98 14.80
C LEU A 213 -3.24 -21.15 13.85
N TYR A 214 -4.34 -21.84 14.10
CA TYR A 214 -4.87 -22.93 13.29
C TYR A 214 -6.14 -22.48 12.57
N ILE A 215 -6.48 -23.19 11.49
CA ILE A 215 -7.71 -22.95 10.72
C ILE A 215 -8.57 -24.21 10.81
N ASN A 216 -9.73 -24.10 11.46
CA ASN A 216 -10.75 -25.12 11.40
C ASN A 216 -11.61 -24.88 10.17
N VAL A 217 -11.82 -25.94 9.39
CA VAL A 217 -12.69 -25.90 8.20
C VAL A 217 -13.90 -26.79 8.48
N GLY A 218 -15.08 -26.30 8.16
CA GLY A 218 -16.34 -27.02 8.25
C GLY A 218 -16.45 -28.16 7.24
N HIS A 219 -17.66 -28.70 7.05
CA HIS A 219 -17.87 -29.76 6.08
C HIS A 219 -17.70 -29.25 4.64
N TYR A 220 -16.95 -29.99 3.82
CA TYR A 220 -16.72 -29.70 2.41
C TYR A 220 -16.58 -31.01 1.61
N ASP A 221 -16.72 -30.93 0.28
CA ASP A 221 -16.54 -32.08 -0.60
C ASP A 221 -15.05 -32.35 -0.83
N LYS A 222 -14.52 -33.43 -0.23
CA LYS A 222 -13.10 -33.79 -0.35
C LYS A 222 -12.67 -34.18 -1.76
N THR A 223 -13.60 -34.39 -2.69
CA THR A 223 -13.29 -34.67 -4.10
C THR A 223 -12.93 -33.42 -4.89
N LEU A 224 -13.23 -32.23 -4.35
CA LEU A 224 -12.93 -30.95 -4.97
C LEU A 224 -11.76 -30.25 -4.24
N PRO A 225 -10.97 -29.42 -4.94
CA PRO A 225 -10.01 -28.51 -4.30
C PRO A 225 -10.70 -27.57 -3.31
N LEU A 226 -9.95 -27.12 -2.31
CA LEU A 226 -10.40 -26.15 -1.32
C LEU A 226 -9.44 -24.96 -1.32
N VAL A 227 -9.97 -23.75 -1.34
CA VAL A 227 -9.18 -22.52 -1.18
C VAL A 227 -9.56 -21.88 0.14
N ILE A 228 -8.56 -21.53 0.95
CA ILE A 228 -8.72 -20.78 2.21
C ILE A 228 -7.96 -19.48 2.05
N LYS A 229 -8.65 -18.34 2.08
CA LYS A 229 -8.09 -16.99 1.94
C LYS A 229 -8.17 -16.23 3.26
N SER A 230 -7.18 -15.40 3.54
CA SER A 230 -7.17 -14.39 4.62
C SER A 230 -6.20 -13.27 4.24
N ALA A 231 -6.05 -12.26 5.10
CA ALA A 231 -5.18 -11.12 4.88
C ALA A 231 -4.48 -10.73 6.19
N LEU A 232 -3.28 -10.18 6.08
CA LEU A 232 -2.57 -9.53 7.18
C LEU A 232 -2.72 -8.02 7.03
N SER A 233 -3.39 -7.40 8.00
CA SER A 233 -3.64 -5.97 8.07
C SER A 233 -2.87 -5.37 9.25
N TYR A 234 -2.19 -4.25 9.03
CA TYR A 234 -1.29 -3.62 10.00
C TYR A 234 -1.73 -2.20 10.34
N PHE A 235 -1.65 -1.85 11.64
CA PHE A 235 -1.92 -0.50 12.13
C PHE A 235 -0.78 -0.02 13.04
N THR A 236 -0.29 1.20 12.80
CA THR A 236 0.58 1.94 13.74
C THR A 236 -0.26 2.77 14.71
N TYR A 237 0.01 2.65 16.02
CA TYR A 237 -0.48 3.64 16.98
C TYR A 237 0.51 4.82 17.01
N MET A 238 0.06 6.02 16.62
CA MET A 238 0.79 7.25 16.91
C MET A 238 0.36 7.76 18.29
N ARG A 239 1.26 7.73 19.29
CA ARG A 239 0.97 8.29 20.62
C ARG A 239 1.24 9.80 20.63
N GLY A 240 0.18 10.60 20.67
CA GLY A 240 0.21 11.98 21.14
C GLY A 240 -0.10 12.00 22.64
N GLU A 241 0.78 12.54 23.47
CA GLU A 241 0.51 12.69 24.89
C GLU A 241 -0.43 13.89 25.13
N SER A 242 -1.72 13.64 24.99
CA SER A 242 -2.79 14.37 25.68
C SER A 242 -3.98 13.43 25.76
N ASP A 243 -4.44 13.17 26.98
CA ASP A 243 -5.57 12.29 27.28
C ASP A 243 -6.74 12.43 26.30
N GLY A 244 -7.15 11.30 25.74
CA GLY A 244 -8.40 11.13 25.01
C GLY A 244 -8.37 11.64 23.57
N MET A 245 -8.13 10.74 22.62
CA MET A 245 -9.02 10.44 21.50
C MET A 245 -8.38 9.42 20.55
N GLU A 246 -9.23 8.53 20.05
CA GLU A 246 -9.02 7.51 19.03
C GLU A 246 -8.66 8.19 17.68
N TYR A 247 -7.57 7.75 17.03
CA TYR A 247 -7.26 8.14 15.65
C TYR A 247 -7.05 6.88 14.80
N ILE A 248 -7.86 6.76 13.76
CA ILE A 248 -7.64 5.88 12.61
C ILE A 248 -6.69 6.62 11.67
N ILE A 249 -5.62 5.95 11.23
CA ILE A 249 -4.81 6.44 10.12
C ILE A 249 -5.60 6.13 8.84
N GLU A 250 -6.46 7.05 8.42
CA GLU A 250 -6.96 7.08 7.05
C GLU A 250 -5.84 7.64 6.16
N ASN A 251 -5.31 6.77 5.29
CA ASN A 251 -4.40 7.18 4.23
C ASN A 251 -5.09 8.22 3.33
N ASP A 252 -4.36 9.29 3.02
CA ASP A 252 -4.76 10.43 2.20
C ASP A 252 -5.56 10.04 0.95
N SER A 253 -6.89 10.18 1.04
CA SER A 253 -7.74 10.45 -0.13
C SER A 253 -9.10 10.96 0.29
N ILE A 254 -9.24 12.25 0.59
CA ILE A 254 -10.56 12.89 0.57
C ILE A 254 -10.47 14.29 -0.04
N GLU A 255 -10.99 14.44 -1.27
CA GLU A 255 -11.66 15.67 -1.66
C GLU A 255 -13.10 15.62 -1.12
N ASN A 256 -13.38 16.56 -0.21
CA ASN A 256 -14.68 17.16 0.13
C ASN A 256 -15.83 16.24 0.55
N ILE A 257 -16.04 16.12 1.87
CA ILE A 257 -17.37 15.89 2.45
C ILE A 257 -17.60 16.90 3.57
N GLU A 258 -18.60 17.77 3.38
CA GLU A 258 -19.13 18.68 4.39
C GLU A 258 -19.86 17.89 5.49
N VAL A 259 -19.44 18.06 6.74
CA VAL A 259 -20.13 17.52 7.92
C VAL A 259 -21.07 18.59 8.49
N LYS A 260 -22.35 18.26 8.63
CA LYS A 260 -23.33 18.97 9.47
C LYS A 260 -23.60 18.13 10.71
N ASP A 261 -23.26 18.68 11.88
CA ASP A 261 -23.54 18.12 13.21
C ASP A 261 -25.04 17.97 13.46
N ILE A 262 -25.46 16.86 14.12
CA ILE A 262 -26.34 16.93 15.31
C ILE A 262 -26.00 15.78 16.29
N THR A 263 -25.85 16.21 17.54
CA THR A 263 -25.45 15.55 18.79
C THR A 263 -26.52 14.70 19.49
N ASN A 264 -25.99 13.72 20.26
CA ASN A 264 -26.39 13.23 21.58
C ASN A 264 -27.64 12.34 21.77
N SER A 265 -27.35 11.13 22.25
CA SER A 265 -28.22 10.29 23.09
C SER A 265 -27.80 10.43 24.56
N SER A 266 -28.78 10.62 25.44
CA SER A 266 -28.78 10.39 26.90
C SER A 266 -30.24 10.61 27.35
N ASP A 267 -30.95 9.85 28.18
CA ASP A 267 -30.64 8.77 29.12
C ASP A 267 -31.95 8.02 29.45
N ILE A 268 -31.81 6.89 30.13
CA ILE A 268 -32.83 5.98 30.68
C ILE A 268 -33.59 6.62 31.88
N MET A 269 -34.91 6.38 32.01
CA MET A 269 -35.61 5.83 33.21
C MET A 269 -37.13 6.16 33.29
N THR A 270 -37.90 5.07 33.54
CA THR A 270 -39.10 4.89 34.40
C THR A 270 -40.45 5.62 34.20
N ASP A 271 -41.48 4.77 34.29
CA ASP A 271 -42.79 4.91 34.96
C ASP A 271 -44.00 5.63 34.32
N SER A 272 -44.95 4.77 33.91
CA SER A 272 -46.37 4.72 34.34
C SER A 272 -47.44 5.74 33.84
N GLN A 273 -48.65 5.18 33.62
CA GLN A 273 -49.99 5.79 33.44
C GLN A 273 -50.24 6.52 32.10
N GLY A 274 -51.35 6.38 31.39
CA GLY A 274 -52.62 5.67 31.61
C GLY A 274 -53.57 5.86 30.42
N ASP A 275 -54.69 5.13 30.49
CA ASP A 275 -56.00 5.35 29.86
C ASP A 275 -56.32 4.94 28.39
N LEU A 276 -57.23 3.96 28.36
CA LEU A 276 -58.18 3.39 27.38
C LEU A 276 -59.09 4.44 26.66
N PRO A 277 -59.93 4.11 25.63
CA PRO A 277 -60.65 2.83 25.48
C PRO A 277 -60.90 2.25 24.06
N VAL A 278 -61.29 0.97 24.12
CA VAL A 278 -62.03 0.17 23.13
C VAL A 278 -63.52 0.20 23.51
N GLU A 279 -64.43 0.16 22.53
CA GLU A 279 -65.80 -0.35 22.72
C GLU A 279 -66.14 -1.42 21.66
N GLU A 280 -66.52 -2.61 22.14
CA GLU A 280 -67.34 -3.66 21.47
C GLU A 280 -68.85 -3.40 21.77
N PRO A 281 -69.88 -4.30 21.64
CA PRO A 281 -69.93 -5.73 21.19
C PRO A 281 -71.20 -6.17 20.40
N LYS A 282 -71.25 -7.46 19.96
CA LYS A 282 -72.23 -8.50 20.41
C LYS A 282 -72.24 -9.81 19.58
N GLU A 283 -72.00 -10.92 20.32
CA GLU A 283 -72.50 -12.33 20.30
C GLU A 283 -73.64 -12.74 19.33
N SER A 284 -73.95 -14.01 18.96
CA SER A 284 -73.49 -15.40 19.19
C SER A 284 -74.30 -16.37 18.28
N ASN A 285 -73.91 -17.67 18.21
CA ASN A 285 -74.71 -18.91 18.00
C ASN A 285 -74.46 -19.85 16.77
N ILE A 286 -73.68 -20.92 17.03
CA ILE A 286 -74.03 -22.37 17.02
C ILE A 286 -74.57 -23.10 15.74
N LYS A 287 -73.85 -24.20 15.39
CA LYS A 287 -74.21 -25.55 14.83
C LYS A 287 -74.25 -25.85 13.32
N GLY A 288 -73.64 -27.02 13.00
CA GLY A 288 -74.06 -27.98 11.96
C GLY A 288 -73.00 -28.22 10.87
N GLU A 289 -72.08 -29.17 11.03
CA GLU A 289 -72.12 -30.56 10.51
C GLU A 289 -71.86 -30.75 8.99
N SER A 290 -71.00 -31.73 8.73
CA SER A 290 -70.39 -32.20 7.49
C SER A 290 -71.35 -32.80 6.45
N VAL A 291 -71.08 -32.61 5.15
CA VAL A 291 -71.35 -33.62 4.11
C VAL A 291 -70.23 -33.59 3.06
N ASP A 292 -69.61 -34.76 2.91
CA ASP A 292 -68.67 -35.15 1.85
C ASP A 292 -69.37 -35.45 0.51
N CYS A 293 -68.59 -35.32 -0.58
CA CYS A 293 -68.73 -35.97 -1.90
C CYS A 293 -69.94 -35.54 -2.78
N GLU A 294 -69.85 -35.38 -4.11
CA GLU A 294 -68.90 -35.91 -5.10
C GLU A 294 -69.08 -35.16 -6.44
N MET A 295 -67.97 -35.02 -7.17
CA MET A 295 -67.78 -34.96 -8.63
C MET A 295 -68.75 -34.21 -9.56
N ASN A 296 -68.20 -33.23 -10.28
CA ASN A 296 -68.20 -33.25 -11.76
C ASN A 296 -66.99 -32.51 -12.34
N VAL A 297 -66.30 -33.19 -13.25
CA VAL A 297 -65.08 -32.77 -13.93
C VAL A 297 -65.45 -32.23 -15.33
N LEU A 298 -64.91 -31.05 -15.63
CA LEU A 298 -64.74 -30.37 -16.94
C LEU A 298 -65.96 -29.74 -17.63
N ASP A 299 -66.04 -28.41 -17.59
CA ASP A 299 -66.09 -27.63 -18.84
C ASP A 299 -65.37 -26.26 -18.70
N ARG A 300 -64.85 -25.79 -19.83
CA ARG A 300 -63.80 -24.78 -20.03
C ARG A 300 -64.13 -23.42 -19.41
N GLY A 301 -63.34 -23.01 -18.42
CA GLY A 301 -63.32 -21.63 -17.93
C GLY A 301 -62.79 -20.67 -18.97
N HIS A 302 -63.63 -19.71 -19.38
CA HIS A 302 -63.29 -18.57 -20.21
C HIS A 302 -62.10 -17.79 -19.64
N HIS A 303 -60.91 -17.91 -20.25
CA HIS A 303 -59.92 -16.84 -20.17
C HIS A 303 -60.48 -15.62 -20.91
N LYS A 304 -61.01 -14.65 -20.16
CA LYS A 304 -61.30 -13.31 -20.69
C LYS A 304 -59.96 -12.73 -21.17
N LYS A 305 -59.76 -12.66 -22.50
CA LYS A 305 -58.68 -11.84 -23.08
C LYS A 305 -58.89 -10.40 -22.60
N PRO A 306 -57.82 -9.68 -22.20
CA PRO A 306 -57.96 -8.27 -21.84
C PRO A 306 -58.62 -7.53 -23.01
N ASP A 307 -59.66 -6.74 -22.71
CA ASP A 307 -60.37 -6.00 -23.74
C ASP A 307 -59.43 -4.93 -24.31
N ILE A 308 -59.61 -4.56 -25.58
CA ILE A 308 -58.74 -3.57 -26.24
C ILE A 308 -58.74 -2.24 -25.45
N GLU A 309 -59.87 -1.95 -24.79
CA GLU A 309 -60.06 -0.79 -23.91
C GLU A 309 -59.11 -0.81 -22.68
N ASP A 310 -58.87 -1.97 -22.06
CA ASP A 310 -58.02 -2.10 -20.87
C ASP A 310 -56.54 -1.85 -21.21
N VAL A 311 -56.10 -2.37 -22.36
CA VAL A 311 -54.76 -2.12 -22.89
C VAL A 311 -54.61 -0.63 -23.28
N TYR A 312 -55.64 -0.03 -23.87
CA TYR A 312 -55.63 1.37 -24.24
C TYR A 312 -55.54 2.28 -23.01
N ASN A 313 -56.25 1.94 -21.93
CA ASN A 313 -56.24 2.68 -20.66
C ASN A 313 -54.90 2.59 -19.92
N ILE A 314 -54.19 1.47 -19.99
CA ILE A 314 -52.83 1.34 -19.43
C ILE A 314 -51.83 2.19 -20.23
N ILE A 315 -51.94 2.21 -21.55
CA ILE A 315 -51.01 2.95 -22.43
C ILE A 315 -51.25 4.47 -22.35
N THR A 316 -52.49 4.90 -22.15
CA THR A 316 -52.88 6.32 -22.05
C THR A 316 -53.00 6.84 -20.61
N ASN A 317 -52.68 6.02 -19.60
CA ASN A 317 -52.73 6.43 -18.19
C ASN A 317 -51.82 7.65 -17.94
N PRO A 318 -52.36 8.79 -17.43
CA PRO A 318 -51.60 10.02 -17.25
C PRO A 318 -50.54 9.97 -16.14
N HIS A 319 -50.50 8.93 -15.31
CA HIS A 319 -49.53 8.78 -14.22
C HIS A 319 -48.41 7.73 -14.49
N TYR A 320 -48.58 6.83 -15.47
CA TYR A 320 -47.62 5.76 -15.80
C TYR A 320 -47.65 5.38 -17.30
N GLY A 321 -48.07 6.29 -18.18
CA GLY A 321 -48.26 6.03 -19.61
C GLY A 321 -46.99 6.06 -20.44
N LEU A 322 -47.08 5.60 -21.69
CA LEU A 322 -45.95 5.53 -22.65
C LEU A 322 -45.28 6.90 -22.89
N ALA A 323 -46.02 8.00 -22.70
CA ALA A 323 -45.51 9.36 -22.83
C ALA A 323 -44.60 9.78 -21.66
N GLU A 324 -44.84 9.28 -20.45
CA GLU A 324 -44.01 9.47 -19.25
C GLU A 324 -42.67 8.77 -19.44
N ILE A 325 -42.70 7.48 -19.80
CA ILE A 325 -41.52 6.67 -20.07
C ILE A 325 -40.68 7.29 -21.19
N LYS A 326 -41.31 7.77 -22.27
CA LYS A 326 -40.58 8.50 -23.34
C LYS A 326 -39.97 9.81 -22.86
N ARG A 327 -40.58 10.51 -21.90
CA ARG A 327 -40.01 11.73 -21.31
C ARG A 327 -38.81 11.40 -20.42
N GLU A 328 -38.91 10.37 -19.60
CA GLU A 328 -37.81 9.91 -18.73
C GLU A 328 -36.63 9.39 -19.53
N VAL A 329 -36.86 8.56 -20.56
CA VAL A 329 -35.79 8.09 -21.45
C VAL A 329 -35.07 9.27 -22.12
N ARG A 330 -35.81 10.28 -22.59
CA ARG A 330 -35.20 11.51 -23.14
C ARG A 330 -34.44 12.34 -22.11
N ALA A 331 -34.80 12.26 -20.83
CA ALA A 331 -34.08 12.93 -19.76
C ALA A 331 -32.78 12.18 -19.43
N ILE A 332 -32.83 10.84 -19.37
CA ILE A 332 -31.66 9.98 -19.21
C ILE A 332 -30.69 10.17 -20.39
N GLU A 333 -31.17 10.16 -21.62
CA GLU A 333 -30.34 10.40 -22.81
C GLU A 333 -29.63 11.76 -22.77
N ARG A 334 -30.31 12.80 -22.27
CA ARG A 334 -29.70 14.13 -22.11
C ARG A 334 -28.64 14.13 -21.02
N ASN A 335 -28.92 13.52 -19.87
CA ASN A 335 -27.96 13.42 -18.78
C ASN A 335 -26.71 12.63 -19.22
N VAL A 336 -26.88 11.51 -19.91
CA VAL A 336 -25.77 10.70 -20.44
C VAL A 336 -24.93 11.51 -21.45
N LYS A 337 -25.57 12.23 -22.38
CA LYS A 337 -24.85 13.11 -23.31
C LYS A 337 -24.07 14.20 -22.59
N GLU A 338 -24.64 14.78 -21.54
CA GLU A 338 -23.96 15.80 -20.75
C GLU A 338 -22.76 15.20 -19.99
N THR A 339 -22.90 14.00 -19.43
CA THR A 339 -21.80 13.28 -18.77
C THR A 339 -20.67 12.96 -19.75
N ILE A 340 -21.00 12.52 -20.97
CA ILE A 340 -20.02 12.28 -22.04
C ILE A 340 -19.26 13.56 -22.39
N CYS A 341 -19.98 14.68 -22.57
CA CYS A 341 -19.34 15.98 -22.83
C CYS A 341 -18.37 16.41 -21.71
N ARG A 342 -18.73 16.17 -20.44
CA ARG A 342 -17.86 16.47 -19.29
C ARG A 342 -16.63 15.56 -19.25
N LEU A 343 -16.79 14.28 -19.57
CA LEU A 343 -15.68 13.32 -19.67
C LEU A 343 -14.73 13.67 -20.81
N GLU A 344 -15.25 14.04 -21.98
CA GLU A 344 -14.43 14.51 -23.10
C GLU A 344 -13.67 15.81 -22.77
N ALA A 345 -14.30 16.73 -22.02
CA ALA A 345 -13.62 17.94 -21.55
C ALA A 345 -12.48 17.62 -20.59
N ARG A 346 -12.70 16.71 -19.62
CA ARG A 346 -11.64 16.23 -18.73
C ARG A 346 -10.53 15.50 -19.48
N ASN A 347 -10.86 14.66 -20.45
CA ASN A 347 -9.85 13.99 -21.29
C ASN A 347 -9.00 15.00 -22.07
N ARG A 348 -9.60 16.08 -22.60
CA ARG A 348 -8.85 17.17 -23.24
C ARG A 348 -7.95 17.91 -22.24
N GLU A 349 -8.40 18.14 -21.02
CA GLU A 349 -7.60 18.79 -19.97
C GLU A 349 -6.42 17.92 -19.54
N ILE A 350 -6.65 16.62 -19.35
CA ILE A 350 -5.59 15.63 -19.07
C ILE A 350 -4.60 15.63 -20.22
N GLN A 351 -5.06 15.60 -21.47
CA GLN A 351 -4.16 15.57 -22.62
C GLN A 351 -3.33 16.84 -22.75
N CYS A 352 -3.90 18.03 -22.49
CA CYS A 352 -3.13 19.27 -22.40
C CYS A 352 -2.07 19.24 -21.28
N LYS A 353 -2.40 18.67 -20.11
CA LYS A 353 -1.44 18.51 -19.01
C LYS A 353 -0.32 17.53 -19.40
N LEU A 354 -0.67 16.44 -20.09
CA LEU A 354 0.26 15.44 -20.59
C LEU A 354 1.18 16.03 -21.66
N ASP A 355 0.66 16.83 -22.59
CA ASP A 355 1.42 17.56 -23.60
C ASP A 355 2.35 18.61 -22.96
N CYS A 356 1.91 19.30 -21.91
CA CYS A 356 2.76 20.21 -21.12
C CYS A 356 3.88 19.46 -20.39
N ILE A 357 3.58 18.30 -19.81
CA ILE A 357 4.57 17.45 -19.14
C ILE A 357 5.57 16.90 -20.16
N ILE A 358 5.11 16.43 -21.33
CA ILE A 358 5.96 15.99 -22.44
C ILE A 358 6.81 17.16 -22.97
N ALA A 359 6.26 18.37 -23.09
CA ALA A 359 7.00 19.56 -23.51
C ALA A 359 8.06 19.97 -22.48
N CYS A 360 7.78 19.82 -21.18
CA CYS A 360 8.74 20.00 -20.09
C CYS A 360 9.84 18.92 -20.13
N MET A 361 9.49 17.65 -20.35
CA MET A 361 10.45 16.55 -20.48
C MET A 361 11.32 16.66 -21.74
N ASN A 362 10.83 17.29 -22.81
CA ASN A 362 11.56 17.45 -24.07
C ASN A 362 12.56 18.63 -24.09
N CYS A 363 12.62 19.47 -23.04
CA CYS A 363 13.66 20.49 -22.92
C CYS A 363 14.93 19.92 -22.27
N LYS A 364 15.82 19.31 -23.07
CA LYS A 364 17.21 19.00 -22.68
C LYS A 364 18.02 20.27 -22.41
N ARG A 365 17.77 21.00 -21.32
CA ARG A 365 18.63 22.12 -20.91
C ARG A 365 19.67 21.63 -19.91
N LYS A 366 20.91 21.58 -20.39
CA LYS A 366 22.08 21.53 -19.52
C LYS A 366 22.03 22.72 -18.54
N PHE A 367 22.36 22.47 -17.29
CA PHE A 367 22.51 23.47 -16.24
C PHE A 367 23.86 23.27 -15.54
N ALA A 368 24.26 24.22 -14.72
CA ALA A 368 25.47 24.11 -13.91
C ALA A 368 25.12 24.06 -12.41
N LEU A 369 26.03 23.47 -11.63
CA LEU A 369 25.96 23.40 -10.17
C LEU A 369 27.16 24.12 -9.58
N THR A 370 26.96 24.87 -8.49
CA THR A 370 28.06 25.51 -7.75
C THR A 370 27.94 25.20 -6.26
N THR A 371 29.07 25.12 -5.56
CA THR A 371 29.08 25.06 -4.08
C THR A 371 28.99 26.44 -3.44
N ASP A 372 29.01 27.50 -4.23
CA ASP A 372 29.39 28.85 -3.79
C ASP A 372 30.74 28.83 -3.04
N ARG A 373 31.05 29.92 -2.34
CA ARG A 373 32.30 30.06 -1.58
C ARG A 373 32.23 29.22 -0.30
N VAL A 374 33.05 28.19 -0.22
CA VAL A 374 33.16 27.29 0.93
C VAL A 374 34.51 27.48 1.62
N ARG A 375 34.50 27.52 2.96
CA ARG A 375 35.71 27.52 3.81
C ARG A 375 35.93 26.12 4.36
N ARG A 376 37.13 25.54 4.15
CA ARG A 376 37.46 24.19 4.64
C ARG A 376 37.41 24.12 6.16
N GLU A 377 36.99 22.98 6.71
CA GLU A 377 36.85 22.79 8.16
C GLU A 377 38.18 22.43 8.81
N CYS A 378 38.96 21.61 8.11
CA CYS A 378 40.16 21.00 8.64
C CYS A 378 41.43 21.54 7.96
N ARG A 379 42.55 21.43 8.66
CA ARG A 379 43.87 21.88 8.18
C ARG A 379 44.30 21.19 6.89
N ILE A 380 43.94 19.92 6.74
CA ILE A 380 44.13 19.13 5.53
C ILE A 380 42.80 18.43 5.25
N ALA A 381 42.25 18.66 4.06
CA ALA A 381 41.00 18.04 3.64
C ALA A 381 41.07 17.67 2.15
N ASN A 382 40.36 16.60 1.80
CA ASN A 382 40.14 16.17 0.43
C ASN A 382 38.67 16.36 0.08
N LEU A 383 38.40 16.52 -1.20
CA LEU A 383 37.06 16.78 -1.70
C LEU A 383 36.72 15.71 -2.73
N PHE A 384 35.64 14.99 -2.45
CA PHE A 384 35.13 13.90 -3.24
C PHE A 384 33.89 14.38 -3.99
N ILE A 385 33.88 14.22 -5.30
CA ILE A 385 32.75 14.55 -6.17
C ILE A 385 32.29 13.25 -6.79
N ASN A 386 31.15 12.76 -6.32
CA ASN A 386 30.51 11.55 -6.82
C ASN A 386 29.46 11.93 -7.86
N ILE A 387 29.63 11.39 -9.07
CA ILE A 387 28.83 11.75 -10.23
C ILE A 387 28.19 10.49 -10.78
N ARG A 388 26.87 10.48 -10.86
CA ARG A 388 26.09 9.38 -11.44
C ARG A 388 25.34 9.90 -12.65
N ASN A 389 25.55 9.25 -13.80
CA ASN A 389 24.79 9.49 -15.02
C ASN A 389 23.70 8.44 -15.15
N ASN A 390 22.44 8.79 -14.90
CA ASN A 390 21.30 7.88 -15.10
C ASN A 390 20.79 7.86 -16.55
N SER A 391 21.32 8.72 -17.43
CA SER A 391 20.88 8.75 -18.82
C SER A 391 21.47 7.60 -19.64
N ARG A 392 20.74 7.19 -20.68
CA ARG A 392 21.17 6.17 -21.66
C ARG A 392 22.23 6.69 -22.65
N THR A 393 22.68 7.93 -22.48
CA THR A 393 23.72 8.56 -23.31
C THR A 393 24.90 8.98 -22.44
N PRO A 394 26.13 8.96 -22.94
CA PRO A 394 27.26 9.51 -22.19
C PRO A 394 27.06 11.02 -21.97
N VAL A 395 27.47 11.50 -20.80
CA VAL A 395 27.44 12.93 -20.46
C VAL A 395 28.86 13.45 -20.26
N GLU A 396 29.15 14.57 -20.89
CA GLU A 396 30.40 15.31 -20.70
C GLU A 396 30.20 16.42 -19.68
N LEU A 397 31.05 16.42 -18.65
CA LEU A 397 31.00 17.39 -17.56
C LEU A 397 32.34 18.13 -17.47
N GLU A 398 32.25 19.43 -17.23
CA GLU A 398 33.41 20.27 -16.92
C GLU A 398 33.33 20.65 -15.43
N ILE A 399 34.32 20.20 -14.65
CA ILE A 399 34.44 20.49 -13.22
C ILE A 399 35.55 21.51 -13.03
N ARG A 400 35.20 22.67 -12.47
CA ARG A 400 36.12 23.76 -12.16
C ARG A 400 36.23 23.92 -10.66
N ARG A 401 37.45 23.93 -10.14
CA ARG A 401 37.76 24.29 -8.76
C ARG A 401 38.54 25.59 -8.72
N LYS A 402 37.96 26.63 -8.13
CA LYS A 402 38.60 27.93 -7.91
C LYS A 402 39.22 27.97 -6.52
N ASN A 403 40.48 28.38 -6.42
CA ASN A 403 41.13 28.70 -5.16
C ASN A 403 40.92 30.18 -4.85
N ILE A 404 40.21 30.51 -3.76
CA ILE A 404 39.82 31.86 -3.37
C ILE A 404 40.66 32.33 -2.17
N CYS A 405 41.99 32.25 -2.32
CA CYS A 405 42.95 32.81 -1.37
C CYS A 405 43.63 34.04 -1.97
N ASN A 406 43.76 35.13 -1.18
CA ASN A 406 44.38 36.43 -1.49
C ASN A 406 44.95 36.62 -2.91
N ASP A 407 44.19 37.39 -3.70
CA ASP A 407 44.58 38.16 -4.88
C ASP A 407 45.15 37.42 -6.12
N ARG A 408 45.21 36.09 -6.10
CA ARG A 408 45.46 35.27 -7.30
C ARG A 408 44.57 34.03 -7.33
N SER A 409 43.43 34.12 -8.01
CA SER A 409 42.55 32.98 -8.24
C SER A 409 43.23 31.99 -9.21
N ARG A 410 43.57 30.80 -8.70
CA ARG A 410 43.98 29.66 -9.55
C ARG A 410 42.77 28.78 -9.77
N VAL A 411 42.44 28.54 -11.05
CA VAL A 411 41.35 27.65 -11.46
C VAL A 411 41.95 26.34 -11.95
N CYS A 412 41.46 25.22 -11.42
CA CYS A 412 41.76 23.90 -11.92
C CYS A 412 40.50 23.37 -12.62
N THR A 413 40.62 23.02 -13.90
CA THR A 413 39.51 22.51 -14.71
C THR A 413 39.80 21.07 -15.09
N ILE A 414 38.80 20.19 -14.95
CA ILE A 414 38.85 18.81 -15.38
C ILE A 414 37.60 18.55 -16.22
N CYS A 415 37.79 18.07 -17.45
CA CYS A 415 36.70 17.57 -18.28
C CYS A 415 36.65 16.04 -18.16
N ILE A 416 35.48 15.51 -17.89
CA ILE A 416 35.26 14.07 -17.78
C ILE A 416 34.08 13.67 -18.64
N THR A 417 34.17 12.50 -19.24
CA THR A 417 33.02 11.79 -19.79
C THR A 417 32.60 10.73 -18.79
N VAL A 418 31.31 10.71 -18.48
CA VAL A 418 30.65 9.67 -17.69
C VAL A 418 29.79 8.86 -18.67
N GLY A 419 30.04 7.56 -18.76
CA GLY A 419 29.32 6.67 -19.65
C GLY A 419 27.83 6.60 -19.32
N PRO A 420 26.99 6.05 -20.22
CA PRO A 420 25.58 5.83 -19.92
C PRO A 420 25.41 4.93 -18.71
N CYS A 421 24.44 5.23 -17.84
CA CYS A 421 24.13 4.43 -16.64
C CYS A 421 25.36 4.08 -15.77
N SER A 422 26.30 5.02 -15.61
CA SER A 422 27.57 4.77 -14.91
C SER A 422 27.91 5.85 -13.88
N CYS A 423 28.77 5.50 -12.94
CA CYS A 423 29.27 6.39 -11.90
C CYS A 423 30.75 6.75 -12.13
N LYS A 424 31.15 7.92 -11.65
CA LYS A 424 32.54 8.37 -11.65
C LYS A 424 32.82 9.22 -10.43
N GLU A 425 33.91 8.89 -9.74
CA GLU A 425 34.40 9.68 -8.61
C GLU A 425 35.56 10.57 -9.07
N VAL A 426 35.53 11.84 -8.66
CA VAL A 426 36.63 12.80 -8.85
C VAL A 426 37.11 13.29 -7.50
N ILE A 427 38.41 13.18 -7.26
CA ILE A 427 39.03 13.54 -5.98
C ILE A 427 39.96 14.74 -6.17
N PHE A 428 39.68 15.84 -5.47
CA PHE A 428 40.63 16.92 -5.28
C PHE A 428 41.34 16.75 -3.94
N ARG A 429 42.63 16.42 -4.00
CA ARG A 429 43.46 16.28 -2.80
C ARG A 429 43.97 17.64 -2.32
N ASN A 430 44.07 17.79 -1.00
CA ASN A 430 44.62 18.98 -0.34
C ASN A 430 43.96 20.29 -0.80
N ILE A 431 42.66 20.42 -0.53
CA ILE A 431 41.89 21.61 -0.90
C ILE A 431 42.34 22.86 -0.13
N PRO A 432 42.30 24.05 -0.75
CA PRO A 432 42.75 25.29 -0.13
C PRO A 432 41.78 25.78 0.95
N ASP A 433 42.21 26.75 1.75
CA ASP A 433 41.42 27.30 2.87
C ASP A 433 40.02 27.77 2.46
N THR A 434 39.90 28.33 1.26
CA THR A 434 38.64 28.76 0.68
C THR A 434 38.61 28.36 -0.78
N TYR A 435 37.52 27.70 -1.19
CA TYR A 435 37.34 27.23 -2.56
C TYR A 435 35.90 27.39 -3.03
N GLU A 436 35.71 27.28 -4.33
CA GLU A 436 34.41 27.18 -4.99
C GLU A 436 34.53 26.11 -6.07
N ILE A 437 33.55 25.21 -6.15
CA ILE A 437 33.42 24.24 -7.24
C ILE A 437 32.28 24.69 -8.14
N GLU A 438 32.50 24.62 -9.44
CA GLU A 438 31.49 24.84 -10.46
C GLU A 438 31.51 23.63 -11.41
N ILE A 439 30.35 22.99 -11.62
CA ILE A 439 30.20 21.79 -12.45
C ILE A 439 29.21 22.13 -13.56
N ARG A 440 29.67 22.05 -14.81
CA ARG A 440 28.90 22.44 -16.01
C ARG A 440 28.51 21.23 -16.85
N GLY A 441 27.53 21.41 -17.72
CA GLY A 441 27.04 20.36 -18.60
C GLY A 441 26.12 19.34 -17.91
N VAL A 442 25.61 19.65 -16.72
CA VAL A 442 24.76 18.75 -15.93
C VAL A 442 23.38 18.67 -16.57
N THR A 443 22.88 17.46 -16.79
CA THR A 443 21.50 17.20 -17.25
C THR A 443 20.64 16.74 -16.07
N GLU A 444 19.32 16.70 -16.24
CA GLU A 444 18.39 16.33 -15.16
C GLU A 444 18.60 14.89 -14.67
N ASP A 445 19.11 14.02 -15.54
CA ASP A 445 19.43 12.63 -15.25
C ASP A 445 20.79 12.45 -14.54
N VAL A 446 21.56 13.54 -14.33
CA VAL A 446 22.87 13.46 -13.69
C VAL A 446 22.75 13.90 -12.23
N ARG A 447 23.08 12.98 -11.32
CA ARG A 447 23.12 13.23 -9.87
C ARG A 447 24.55 13.46 -9.44
N ILE A 448 24.79 14.52 -8.66
CA ILE A 448 26.12 14.90 -8.18
C ILE A 448 26.07 15.15 -6.68
N ARG A 449 27.00 14.53 -5.95
CA ARG A 449 27.20 14.76 -4.51
C ARG A 449 28.64 15.20 -4.28
N VAL A 450 28.83 16.23 -3.47
CA VAL A 450 30.15 16.73 -3.07
C VAL A 450 30.32 16.54 -1.58
N THR A 451 31.43 15.92 -1.17
CA THR A 451 31.75 15.65 0.23
C THR A 451 33.17 16.13 0.52
N GLU A 452 33.35 16.91 1.58
CA GLU A 452 34.67 17.21 2.12
C GLU A 452 35.01 16.22 3.23
N VAL A 453 36.20 15.65 3.18
CA VAL A 453 36.69 14.67 4.16
C VAL A 453 37.99 15.18 4.78
N CYS A 454 37.99 15.29 6.10
CA CYS A 454 39.15 15.73 6.87
C CYS A 454 40.22 14.64 6.97
N CYS A 455 41.48 15.02 6.73
CA CYS A 455 42.62 14.12 6.92
C CYS A 455 43.13 14.25 8.37
N GLY A 456 42.74 13.32 9.25
CA GLY A 456 43.13 13.23 10.66
C GLY A 456 42.44 12.06 11.39
N ASP A 457 42.79 11.81 12.65
CA ASP A 457 42.50 10.54 13.38
C ASP A 457 41.00 10.19 13.55
N ASN A 458 40.07 11.12 13.31
CA ASN A 458 38.62 10.89 13.38
C ASN A 458 37.89 10.97 12.02
N GLY A 459 38.59 11.20 10.89
CA GLY A 459 38.04 11.01 9.53
C GLY A 459 36.68 11.66 9.21
N SER A 460 36.33 12.79 9.83
CA SER A 460 35.00 13.38 9.66
C SER A 460 34.73 13.79 8.22
N SER A 461 33.54 13.45 7.73
CA SER A 461 33.04 13.83 6.41
C SER A 461 31.86 14.78 6.52
N ARG A 462 31.82 15.79 5.66
CA ARG A 462 30.73 16.76 5.60
C ARG A 462 30.18 16.87 4.17
N PRO A 463 28.85 16.76 3.97
CA PRO A 463 28.25 17.03 2.67
C PRO A 463 28.30 18.53 2.37
N ILE A 464 28.67 18.89 1.14
CA ILE A 464 28.68 20.27 0.67
C ILE A 464 27.44 20.50 -0.19
N ARG A 465 26.65 21.51 0.17
CA ARG A 465 25.44 21.89 -0.56
C ARG A 465 25.81 22.39 -1.95
N LEU A 466 25.02 21.98 -2.94
CA LEU A 466 25.10 22.46 -4.32
C LEU A 466 23.90 23.34 -4.65
N CYS A 467 24.15 24.44 -5.33
CA CYS A 467 23.17 25.38 -5.83
C CYS A 467 23.10 25.27 -7.36
N ARG A 468 21.88 25.23 -7.92
CA ARG A 468 21.67 25.24 -9.37
C ARG A 468 21.86 26.65 -9.90
N ILE A 469 22.71 26.78 -10.92
CA ILE A 469 22.93 28.01 -11.67
C ILE A 469 22.68 27.76 -13.16
N PRO A 470 22.33 28.80 -13.95
CA PRO A 470 22.28 28.68 -15.39
C PRO A 470 23.65 28.21 -15.92
N ASP A 471 23.68 27.25 -16.85
CA ASP A 471 24.95 26.86 -17.47
C ASP A 471 25.47 28.05 -18.29
N PRO A 472 26.62 28.64 -17.95
CA PRO A 472 27.19 29.73 -18.73
C PRO A 472 27.63 29.16 -20.08
N SER A 473 26.87 29.54 -21.12
CA SER A 473 27.08 29.23 -22.54
C SER A 473 28.53 29.23 -23.00
#